data_AF-A0A963VAG5-F1
#
_entry.id   AF-A0A963VAG5-F1
#
_cell.length_a   1.000
_cell.length_b   1.000
_cell.length_c   1.000
_cell.angle_alpha   90.00
_cell.angle_beta   90.00
_cell.angle_gamma   90.00
#
_symmetry.space_group_name_H-M   'P 1'
#
loop_
_entity.id
_entity.type
_entity.pdbx_description
1 polymer ?
#
loop_
_entity_poly.entity_id
_entity_poly.type
_entity_poly.pdbx_seq_one_letter_code
_entity_poly.pdbx_strand_id
1 'polypeptide(L)' 'ATRVAAAVGHWLSAHLGEQMELRPDLDQVPALAAERDQQWKRVGEAEFLTQAEKRAILGLPPLMEGA' A
#
# COMPACT_ATOMS: atom_id res chain seq x y z
N ALA A 1 -1.80 13.13 7.51
CA ALA A 1 -0.76 13.26 6.46
C ALA A 1 -1.36 13.43 5.06
N THR A 2 -2.37 12.64 4.68
CA THR A 2 -2.93 12.58 3.31
C THR A 2 -3.33 13.93 2.71
N ARG A 3 -3.94 14.83 3.48
CA ARG A 3 -4.36 16.15 2.97
C ARG A 3 -3.19 17.02 2.50
N VAL A 4 -2.10 17.04 3.27
CA VAL A 4 -0.92 17.85 2.93
C VAL A 4 -0.16 17.22 1.76
N ALA A 5 0.01 15.90 1.77
CA ALA A 5 0.61 15.17 0.66
C ALA A 5 -0.14 15.41 -0.66
N ALA A 6 -1.48 15.35 -0.64
CA ALA A 6 -2.30 15.65 -1.80
C ALA A 6 -2.13 17.09 -2.30
N ALA A 7 -2.10 18.08 -1.40
CA ALA A 7 -1.90 19.48 -1.77
C ALA A 7 -0.52 19.71 -2.42
N VAL A 8 0.53 19.09 -1.88
CA VAL A 8 1.88 19.14 -2.46
C VAL A 8 1.94 18.44 -3.82
N GLY A 9 1.31 17.26 -3.95
CA GLY A 9 1.23 16.53 -5.21
C GLY A 9 0.51 17.34 -6.30
N HIS A 10 -0.59 18.01 -5.95
CA HIS A 10 -1.31 18.90 -6.87
C HIS A 10 -0.43 20.07 -7.34
N TRP A 11 0.29 20.73 -6.42
CA TRP A 11 1.21 21.81 -6.77
C TRP A 11 2.34 21.34 -7.69
N LEU A 12 2.96 20.18 -7.40
CA LEU A 12 3.99 19.58 -8.25
C LEU A 12 3.46 19.24 -9.64
N SER A 13 2.23 18.73 -9.72
CA SER A 13 1.60 18.37 -10.99
C SER A 13 1.45 19.59 -11.92
N ALA A 14 1.03 20.71 -11.36
CA ALA A 14 0.93 21.96 -12.11
C ALA A 14 2.30 22.48 -12.57
N HIS A 15 3.35 22.29 -11.75
CA HIS A 15 4.70 22.75 -12.07
C HIS A 15 5.37 21.92 -13.18
N LEU A 16 5.17 20.60 -13.16
CA LEU A 16 5.80 19.66 -14.10
C LEU A 16 4.97 19.43 -15.37
N GLY A 17 3.71 19.89 -15.39
CA GLY A 17 2.81 19.69 -16.52
C GLY A 17 2.30 18.26 -16.66
N GLU A 18 2.49 17.43 -15.63
CA GLU A 18 2.08 16.03 -15.57
C GLU A 18 1.27 15.77 -14.30
N GLN A 19 0.27 14.90 -14.36
CA GLN A 19 -0.50 14.53 -13.17
C GLN A 19 0.32 13.60 -12.27
N MET A 20 0.58 14.04 -11.04
CA MET A 20 1.33 13.30 -10.04
C MET A 20 0.47 13.04 -8.80
N GLU A 21 0.58 11.82 -8.27
CA GLU A 21 -0.04 11.45 -7.00
C GLU A 21 1.04 11.29 -5.92
N LEU A 22 0.91 12.01 -4.82
CA LEU A 22 1.78 11.87 -3.66
C LEU A 22 1.01 11.25 -2.50
N ARG A 23 1.45 10.07 -2.05
CA ARG A 23 0.85 9.34 -0.93
C ARG A 23 1.91 8.99 0.13
N PRO A 24 1.58 9.12 1.43
CA PRO A 24 2.45 8.65 2.49
C PRO A 24 2.50 7.12 2.50
N ASP A 25 3.70 6.56 2.69
CA ASP A 25 3.89 5.14 2.94
C ASP A 25 3.56 4.84 4.41
N LEU A 26 2.36 4.30 4.63
CA LEU A 26 1.88 3.94 5.97
C LEU A 26 2.57 2.68 6.51
N ASP A 27 3.10 1.83 5.64
CA ASP A 27 3.85 0.65 6.05
C ASP A 27 5.17 1.02 6.70
N GLN A 28 5.76 2.16 6.36
CA GLN A 28 7.00 2.61 6.97
C GLN A 28 6.81 3.34 8.30
N VAL A 29 5.59 3.41 8.84
CA VAL A 29 5.29 4.07 10.12
C VAL A 29 5.30 3.05 11.27
N PRO A 30 6.29 3.08 12.18
CA PRO A 30 6.38 2.09 13.28
C PRO A 30 5.17 2.11 14.22
N ALA A 31 4.54 3.27 14.39
CA ALA A 31 3.34 3.42 15.23
C ALA A 31 2.11 2.67 14.67
N LEU A 32 2.10 2.31 13.38
CA LEU A 32 1.02 1.55 12.74
C LEU A 32 1.31 0.04 12.65
N ALA A 33 2.35 -0.45 13.33
CA ALA A 33 2.72 -1.85 13.28
C ALA A 33 1.61 -2.78 13.81
N ALA A 34 0.91 -2.37 14.87
CA ALA A 34 -0.14 -3.20 15.48
C ALA A 34 -1.34 -3.40 14.53
N GLU A 35 -1.80 -2.35 13.85
CA GLU A 35 -2.89 -2.42 12.87
C GLU A 35 -2.51 -3.29 11.67
N ARG A 36 -1.26 -3.18 11.23
CA ARG A 36 -0.70 -4.00 10.15
C ARG A 36 -0.65 -5.48 10.55
N ASP A 37 -0.17 -5.80 11.75
CA ASP A 37 -0.12 -7.17 12.26
C ASP A 37 -1.53 -7.77 12.33
N GLN A 38 -2.52 -6.99 12.77
CA GLN A 38 -3.92 -7.41 12.78
C GLN A 38 -4.48 -7.65 11.37
N GLN A 39 -4.12 -6.83 10.38
CA GLN A 39 -4.49 -7.04 8.98
C GLN A 39 -3.82 -8.30 8.41
N TRP A 40 -2.52 -8.46 8.62
CA TRP A 40 -1.74 -9.60 8.18
C TRP A 40 -2.28 -10.90 8.75
N LYS A 41 -2.61 -10.93 10.04
CA LYS A 41 -3.24 -12.08 10.70
C LYS A 41 -4.59 -12.41 10.07
N ARG A 42 -5.48 -11.43 9.91
CA ARG A 42 -6.81 -11.63 9.29
C ARG A 42 -6.73 -12.21 7.87
N VAL A 43 -5.81 -11.73 7.05
CA VAL A 43 -5.64 -12.21 5.67
C VAL A 43 -4.93 -13.57 5.65
N GLY A 44 -3.95 -13.78 6.52
CA GLY A 44 -3.23 -15.05 6.65
C GLY A 44 -4.15 -16.21 7.04
N GLU A 45 -5.04 -15.97 8.01
CA GLU A 45 -6.00 -16.95 8.55
C GLU A 45 -7.21 -17.21 7.63
N ALA A 46 -7.40 -16.43 6.57
CA ALA A 46 -8.47 -16.66 5.59
C ALA A 46 -8.16 -17.88 4.71
N GLU A 47 -8.61 -19.06 5.10
CA GLU A 47 -8.35 -20.33 4.38
C GLU A 47 -9.01 -20.41 3.00
N PHE A 48 -10.07 -19.62 2.78
CA PHE A 48 -10.78 -19.55 1.50
C PHE A 48 -10.04 -18.74 0.43
N LEU A 49 -8.99 -18.00 0.80
CA LEU A 49 -8.16 -17.23 -0.13
C LEU A 49 -6.96 -18.03 -0.60
N THR A 50 -6.70 -17.97 -1.90
CA THR A 50 -5.46 -18.44 -2.51
C THR A 50 -4.27 -17.57 -2.09
N GLN A 51 -3.05 -18.10 -2.24
CA GLN A 51 -1.84 -17.32 -1.93
C GLN A 51 -1.69 -16.07 -2.80
N ALA A 52 -2.12 -16.12 -4.06
CA ALA A 52 -2.11 -14.97 -4.95
C ALA A 52 -3.04 -13.86 -4.44
N GLU A 53 -4.26 -14.22 -4.02
CA GLU A 53 -5.22 -13.25 -3.46
C GLU A 53 -4.73 -12.64 -2.15
N LYS A 54 -4.16 -13.44 -1.24
CA LYS A 54 -3.57 -12.96 0.01
C LYS A 54 -2.48 -11.92 -0.24
N ARG A 55 -1.59 -12.19 -1.19
CA ARG A 55 -0.51 -11.27 -1.58
C ARG A 55 -1.04 -9.98 -2.16
N ALA A 56 -2.02 -10.05 -3.06
CA ALA A 56 -2.64 -8.88 -3.66
C ALA A 56 -3.29 -7.96 -2.60
N ILE A 57 -4.01 -8.53 -1.63
CA ILE A 57 -4.64 -7.78 -0.53
C ILE A 57 -3.60 -7.11 0.37
N LEU A 58 -2.46 -7.77 0.61
CA LEU A 58 -1.37 -7.25 1.44
C LEU A 58 -0.39 -6.35 0.66
N GLY A 59 -0.67 -6.04 -0.62
CA GLY A 59 0.20 -5.19 -1.45
C GLY A 59 1.53 -5.83 -1.84
N LEU A 60 1.67 -7.16 -1.73
CA LEU A 60 2.86 -7.89 -2.13
C LEU A 60 2.84 -8.19 -3.64
N PRO A 61 4.01 -8.15 -4.31
CA PRO A 61 4.08 -8.46 -5.74
C PRO A 61 3.62 -9.91 -6.02
N PRO A 62 3.05 -10.20 -7.19
CA PRO A 62 2.70 -11.56 -7.57
C PRO A 62 3.95 -12.45 -7.55
N LEU A 63 3.76 -13.74 -7.23
CA LEU A 63 4.83 -14.71 -7.42
C LEU A 63 5.09 -14.82 -8.93
N MET A 64 6.32 -14.62 -9.39
CA MET A 64 6.67 -14.96 -10.76
C MET A 64 6.55 -16.47 -10.90
N GLU A 65 5.64 -16.94 -11.76
CA GLU A 65 5.60 -18.34 -12.17
C GLU A 65 6.84 -18.61 -13.05
N GLY A 66 7.89 -19.19 -12.46
CA GLY A 66 9.07 -19.66 -13.18
C GLY A 66 10.39 -19.12 -12.66
N ALA A 67 10.96 -19.81 -11.66
CA ALA A 67 12.39 -19.92 -11.42
C ALA A 67 12.69 -21.37 -11.05
#